data_AF-A0A920M8F9-F1
#
_entry.id   AF-A0A920M8F9-F1
#
_cell.length_a   1.000
_cell.length_b   1.000
_cell.length_c   1.000
_cell.angle_alpha   90.00
_cell.angle_beta   90.00
_cell.angle_gamma   90.00
#
_symmetry.space_group_name_H-M   'P 1'
#
loop_
_entity.id
_entity.type
_entity.pdbx_description
1 polymer ?
#
loop_
_entity_poly.entity_id
_entity_poly.type
_entity_poly.pdbx_seq_one_letter_code
_entity_poly.pdbx_strand_id
1 'polypeptide(L)' 'MPVRFLNDPDDEKYQEAYFNKFEGKWHQGDFAEWTLSNGIIIHGRSDETLKPGGVRIGTAEIYAVVDTLTQIRKAQS' A
#
# COMPACT_ATOMS: atom_id res chain seq x y z
N MET A 1 5.28 7.19 14.79
CA MET A 1 5.50 5.73 14.62
C MET A 1 5.08 5.04 15.91
N PRO A 2 4.45 3.86 15.85
CA PRO A 2 4.19 3.05 17.04
C PRO A 2 5.49 2.80 17.81
N VAL A 3 5.41 2.74 19.15
CA VAL A 3 6.59 2.40 19.96
C VAL A 3 6.90 0.90 19.86
N ARG A 4 5.86 0.07 19.81
CA ARG A 4 5.91 -1.40 19.68
C ARG A 4 4.53 -1.96 19.35
N PHE A 5 4.48 -3.23 18.96
CA PHE A 5 3.22 -3.98 18.90
C PHE A 5 2.86 -4.63 20.24
N LEU A 6 1.56 -4.85 20.46
CA LEU A 6 1.06 -5.59 21.61
C LEU A 6 1.37 -7.08 21.43
N ASN A 7 1.81 -7.76 22.50
CA ASN A 7 2.21 -9.18 22.47
C ASN A 7 3.33 -9.48 21.45
N ASP A 8 4.29 -8.56 21.36
CA ASP A 8 5.50 -8.68 20.54
C ASP A 8 6.70 -8.33 21.44
N PRO A 9 7.14 -9.24 22.34
CA PRO A 9 8.16 -8.96 23.34
C PRO A 9 9.53 -8.62 22.75
N ASP A 10 9.87 -9.23 21.62
CA ASP A 10 11.16 -9.11 20.93
C ASP A 10 11.09 -8.23 19.67
N ASP A 11 9.98 -7.51 19.47
CA ASP A 11 9.69 -6.64 18.32
C ASP A 11 9.78 -7.33 16.94
N GLU A 12 9.74 -8.68 16.88
CA GLU A 12 9.88 -9.43 15.63
C GLU A 12 8.81 -9.04 14.61
N LYS A 13 7.55 -8.93 15.05
CA LYS A 13 6.44 -8.56 14.15
C LYS A 13 6.53 -7.11 13.71
N TYR A 14 6.98 -6.23 14.60
CA TYR A 14 7.18 -4.81 14.28
C TYR A 14 8.33 -4.60 13.28
N GLN A 15 9.45 -5.32 13.45
CA GLN A 15 10.58 -5.33 12.52
C GLN A 15 10.18 -5.92 11.16
N GLU A 16 9.47 -7.05 11.17
CA GLU A 16 8.98 -7.69 9.96
C GLU A 16 8.03 -6.80 9.16
N ALA A 17 7.11 -6.12 9.85
CA ALA A 17 6.12 -5.27 9.21
C ALA A 17 6.73 -4.06 8.47
N TYR A 18 7.77 -3.43 9.02
CA TYR A 18 8.20 -2.11 8.54
C TYR A 18 9.68 -1.98 8.20
N PHE A 19 10.58 -2.81 8.71
CA PHE A 19 12.03 -2.55 8.63
C PHE A 19 12.83 -3.63 7.89
N ASN A 20 12.26 -4.82 7.70
CA ASN A 20 12.96 -5.92 7.02
C ASN A 20 13.23 -5.66 5.53
N LYS A 21 12.40 -4.86 4.85
CA LYS A 21 12.55 -4.61 3.41
C LYS A 21 13.69 -3.64 3.09
N PHE A 22 13.91 -2.67 3.97
CA PHE A 22 14.96 -1.67 3.83
C PHE A 22 15.59 -1.48 5.21
N GLU A 23 16.81 -1.98 5.38
CA GLU A 23 17.50 -1.98 6.65
C GLU A 23 17.48 -0.59 7.32
N GLY A 24 16.92 -0.53 8.53
CA GLY A 24 16.80 0.68 9.33
C GLY A 24 15.82 1.74 8.78
N LYS A 25 15.05 1.45 7.73
CA LYS A 25 14.09 2.38 7.12
C LYS A 25 12.67 1.86 7.20
N TRP A 26 11.77 2.74 7.62
CA TRP A 26 10.33 2.46 7.63
C TRP A 26 9.79 2.26 6.21
N HIS A 27 9.19 1.10 5.97
CA HIS A 27 8.49 0.73 4.76
C HIS A 27 6.99 0.66 5.01
N GLN A 28 6.27 1.73 4.66
CA GLN A 28 4.82 1.87 4.91
C GLN A 28 3.95 0.79 4.23
N GLY A 29 4.46 0.18 3.16
CA GLY A 29 3.72 -0.81 2.39
C GLY A 29 2.82 -0.22 1.31
N ASP A 30 2.91 1.08 1.03
CA ASP A 30 2.16 1.76 -0.02
C ASP A 30 3.02 2.01 -1.26
N PHE A 31 2.43 1.90 -2.45
CA PHE A 31 3.04 2.31 -3.70
C PHE A 31 2.72 3.78 -3.96
N ALA A 32 3.75 4.61 -4.08
CA ALA A 32 3.61 6.05 -4.18
C ALA A 32 4.65 6.67 -5.11
N GLU A 33 4.30 7.81 -5.69
CA GLU A 33 5.19 8.63 -6.52
C GLU A 33 5.24 10.08 -6.05
N TRP A 34 6.38 10.73 -6.30
CA TRP A 34 6.57 12.15 -6.04
C TRP A 34 6.13 12.97 -7.25
N THR A 35 5.36 14.04 -7.01
CA THR A 35 4.98 14.97 -8.09
C THR A 35 6.03 16.06 -8.29
N LEU A 36 6.03 16.70 -9.46
CA LEU A 36 6.88 17.87 -9.74
C LEU A 36 6.62 19.05 -8.80
N SER A 37 5.44 19.10 -8.19
CA SER A 37 5.05 20.11 -7.20
C SER A 37 5.38 19.71 -5.76
N ASN A 38 6.24 18.69 -5.55
CA ASN A 38 6.61 18.13 -4.25
C ASN A 38 5.44 17.53 -3.44
N GLY A 39 4.37 17.14 -4.13
CA GLY A 39 3.30 16.33 -3.56
C GLY A 39 3.62 14.84 -3.65
N ILE A 40 2.73 14.02 -3.08
CA ILE A 40 2.81 12.55 -3.13
C ILE A 40 1.48 12.02 -3.64
N ILE A 41 1.53 11.12 -4.63
CA ILE A 41 0.36 10.35 -5.10
C ILE A 41 0.51 8.92 -4.57
N ILE A 42 -0.55 8.37 -3.97
CA ILE A 42 -0.59 7.00 -3.44
C ILE A 42 -1.47 6.16 -4.36
N HIS A 43 -0.90 5.15 -5.01
CA HIS A 43 -1.60 4.25 -5.94
C HIS A 43 -2.25 3.04 -5.26
N GLY A 44 -1.98 2.85 -3.97
CA GLY A 44 -2.54 1.78 -3.15
C GLY A 44 -1.47 0.87 -2.54
N ARG A 45 -1.92 -0.29 -2.07
CA ARG A 45 -1.12 -1.26 -1.33
C ARG A 45 -0.06 -1.93 -2.23
N SER A 46 1.20 -1.87 -1.80
CA SER A 46 2.34 -2.44 -2.55
C SER A 46 2.37 -3.97 -2.54
N ASP A 47 1.68 -4.58 -1.57
CA ASP A 47 1.50 -6.01 -1.36
C ASP A 47 0.29 -6.58 -2.15
N GLU A 48 -0.71 -5.77 -2.49
CA GLU A 48 -1.95 -6.21 -3.19
C GLU A 48 -1.92 -6.02 -4.72
N THR A 49 -0.80 -6.34 -5.38
CA THR A 49 -0.66 -6.07 -6.83
C THR A 49 -1.33 -7.14 -7.72
N LEU A 50 -2.27 -6.74 -8.59
CA LEU A 50 -2.74 -7.56 -9.71
C LEU A 50 -1.75 -7.49 -10.89
N LYS A 51 -1.36 -8.64 -11.45
CA LYS A 51 -0.44 -8.73 -12.63
C LYS A 51 -1.06 -9.42 -13.86
N PRO A 52 -2.08 -8.88 -14.54
CA PRO A 52 -2.46 -9.35 -15.87
C PRO A 52 -1.41 -8.89 -16.90
N GLY A 53 -0.72 -9.82 -17.58
CA GLY A 53 0.17 -9.49 -18.71
C GLY A 53 1.49 -8.78 -18.38
N GLY A 54 1.90 -8.73 -17.09
CA GLY A 54 3.19 -8.14 -16.68
C GLY A 54 3.17 -6.64 -16.38
N VAL A 55 2.03 -5.98 -16.54
CA VAL A 55 1.82 -4.58 -16.14
C VAL A 55 1.35 -4.54 -14.68
N ARG A 56 1.98 -3.68 -13.87
CA ARG A 56 1.65 -3.46 -12.47
C ARG A 56 0.57 -2.38 -12.38
N ILE A 57 -0.66 -2.77 -12.00
CA ILE A 57 -1.80 -1.87 -11.80
C ILE A 57 -2.10 -1.80 -10.31
N GLY A 58 -2.20 -0.58 -9.76
CA GLY A 58 -2.58 -0.38 -8.35
C GLY A 58 -4.05 -0.69 -8.13
N THR A 59 -4.43 -1.29 -7.00
CA THR A 59 -5.85 -1.59 -6.69
C THR A 59 -6.70 -0.31 -6.67
N ALA A 60 -6.15 0.82 -6.25
CA ALA A 60 -6.83 2.11 -6.28
C ALA A 60 -7.18 2.59 -7.69
N GLU A 61 -6.36 2.27 -8.70
CA GLU A 61 -6.63 2.63 -10.11
C GLU A 61 -7.83 1.85 -10.65
N ILE A 62 -7.99 0.59 -10.24
CA ILE A 62 -9.16 -0.23 -10.58
C ILE A 62 -10.40 0.31 -9.86
N TYR A 63 -10.29 0.65 -8.58
CA TYR A 63 -11.41 1.23 -7.84
C TYR A 63 -11.88 2.55 -8.44
N ALA A 64 -10.96 3.43 -8.84
CA ALA A 64 -11.29 4.69 -9.48
C ALA A 64 -12.14 4.49 -10.75
N VAL A 65 -11.82 3.49 -11.57
CA VAL A 65 -12.62 3.15 -12.76
C VAL A 65 -13.95 2.52 -12.39
N VAL A 66 -13.97 1.59 -11.43
CA VAL A 66 -15.20 0.92 -10.99
C VAL A 66 -16.20 1.90 -10.35
N ASP A 67 -15.74 2.91 -9.60
CA ASP A 67 -16.59 3.92 -8.99
C ASP A 67 -17.27 4.84 -10.03
N THR A 68 -16.72 4.94 -11.24
CA THR A 68 -17.36 5.69 -12.35
C THR A 68 -18.52 4.92 -12.99
N LEU A 69 -18.66 3.63 -12.72
CA LEU A 69 -19.75 2.80 -13.23
C LEU A 69 -20.96 2.90 -12.28
N THR A 70 -21.94 3.71 -12.65
CA THR A 70 -23.16 4.01 -11.86
C THR A 70 -23.98 2.76 -11.48
N GLN A 71 -23.68 1.60 -12.08
CA GLN A 71 -24.36 0.33 -11.86
C GLN A 71 -23.76 -0.51 -10.73
N ILE A 72 -22.59 -0.12 -10.19
CA ILE A 72 -21.88 -0.86 -9.14
C ILE A 72 -22.04 -0.15 -7.80
N ARG A 73 -22.51 -0.88 -6.78
CA ARG A 73 -22.90 -0.30 -5.48
C ARG A 73 -21.74 -0.15 -4.48
N LYS A 74 -20.68 -0.95 -4.60
CA LYS A 74 -19.42 -0.88 -3.83
C LYS A 74 -18.42 -1.94 -4.32
N ALA A 75 -17.14 -1.60 -4.36
CA ALA A 75 -16.05 -2.50 -4.79
C ALA A 75 -15.24 -3.14 -3.65
N GLN A 76 -15.59 -2.87 -2.38
CA GLN A 76 -14.89 -3.39 -1.21
C GLN A 76 -15.89 -3.83 -0.12
N SER A 77 -15.57 -4.94 0.56
CA SER A 77 -16.21 -5.43 1.79
C SER A 77 -15.36 -5.08 3.01
#